data_AF-A0A419WAS6-F1
#
_entry.id   AF-A0A419WAS6-F1
#
_cell.length_a   1.000
_cell.length_b   1.000
_cell.length_c   1.000
_cell.angle_alpha   90.00
_cell.angle_beta   90.00
_cell.angle_gamma   90.00
#
_symmetry.space_group_name_H-M   'P 1'
#
loop_
_entity.id
_entity.type
_entity.pdbx_description
1 polymer ?
#
loop_
_entity_poly.entity_id
_entity_poly.type
_entity_poly.pdbx_seq_one_letter_code
_entity_poly.pdbx_strand_id
1 'polypeptide(L)' 'MTHATILIINGREKEWNDKAITFEQVVTLAFGTYQNNDRTIYTVTFTRGQNEKPQGSLVAGDFVNVKHKMIFNVTATDKS' A
#
# COMPACT_ATOMS: atom_id res chain seq x y z
N MET A 1 -3.41 -9.53 -22.51
CA MET A 1 -4.11 -8.44 -21.81
C MET A 1 -3.70 -8.51 -20.34
N THR A 2 -2.92 -7.57 -19.85
CA THR A 2 -2.68 -7.42 -18.41
C THR A 2 -3.96 -6.91 -17.78
N HIS A 3 -4.63 -7.72 -16.95
CA HIS A 3 -5.80 -7.25 -16.23
C HIS A 3 -5.35 -6.25 -15.16
N ALA A 4 -5.92 -5.05 -15.18
CA ALA A 4 -5.77 -4.08 -14.10
C ALA A 4 -6.23 -4.72 -12.78
N THR A 5 -5.36 -4.66 -11.78
CA THR A 5 -5.64 -5.16 -10.43
C THR A 5 -6.26 -4.02 -9.63
N ILE A 6 -7.43 -4.26 -9.04
CA ILE A 6 -8.03 -3.30 -8.11
C ILE A 6 -7.48 -3.56 -6.71
N LEU A 7 -6.84 -2.55 -6.12
CA LEU A 7 -6.43 -2.54 -4.72
C LEU A 7 -7.40 -1.68 -3.92
N ILE A 8 -7.63 -2.01 -2.65
CA ILE A 8 -8.49 -1.24 -1.75
C ILE A 8 -7.58 -0.50 -0.77
N ILE A 9 -7.42 0.81 -0.94
CA ILE A 9 -6.55 1.66 -0.11
C ILE A 9 -7.43 2.51 0.79
N ASN A 10 -7.36 2.32 2.11
CA ASN A 10 -8.20 3.03 3.10
C ASN A 10 -9.70 3.00 2.73
N GLY A 11 -10.17 1.84 2.27
CA GLY A 11 -11.57 1.62 1.86
C GLY A 11 -11.94 2.12 0.46
N ARG A 12 -10.99 2.65 -0.33
CA ARG A 12 -11.24 3.15 -1.69
C ARG A 12 -10.55 2.28 -2.74
N GLU A 13 -11.27 1.96 -3.82
CA GLU A 13 -10.70 1.23 -4.95
C GLU A 13 -9.69 2.08 -5.72
N LYS A 14 -8.56 1.47 -6.06
CA LYS A 14 -7.46 2.05 -6.83
C LYS A 14 -7.00 1.04 -7.87
N GLU A 15 -6.91 1.48 -9.13
CA GLU A 15 -6.32 0.66 -10.18
C GLU A 15 -4.81 0.56 -10.02
N TRP A 16 -4.29 -0.64 -10.22
CA TRP A 16 -2.87 -0.96 -10.18
C TRP A 16 -2.51 -1.91 -11.32
N ASN A 17 -1.46 -1.57 -12.06
CA ASN A 17 -1.11 -2.25 -13.31
C ASN A 17 0.18 -3.09 -13.22
N ASP A 18 0.79 -3.18 -12.03
CA ASP A 18 2.00 -3.96 -11.79
C ASP A 18 1.74 -5.17 -10.88
N LYS A 19 2.64 -6.15 -10.88
CA LYS A 19 2.57 -7.36 -10.06
C LYS A 19 2.91 -7.11 -8.59
N ALA A 20 3.70 -6.07 -8.31
CA ALA A 20 4.12 -5.70 -6.97
C ALA A 20 3.79 -4.23 -6.70
N ILE A 21 3.70 -3.88 -5.43
CA ILE A 21 3.57 -2.50 -4.97
C ILE A 21 4.52 -2.26 -3.78
N THR A 22 5.19 -1.12 -3.81
CA THR A 22 6.10 -0.66 -2.75
C THR A 22 5.35 0.09 -1.65
N PHE A 23 5.98 0.22 -0.49
CA PHE A 23 5.50 1.06 0.60
C PHE A 23 5.17 2.49 0.12
N GLU A 24 6.07 3.13 -0.61
CA GLU A 24 5.96 4.52 -1.08
C GLU A 24 4.80 4.69 -2.08
N GLN A 25 4.59 3.69 -2.94
CA GLN A 25 3.46 3.69 -3.88
C GLN A 25 2.12 3.53 -3.15
N VAL A 26 2.04 2.64 -2.14
CA VAL A 26 0.83 2.51 -1.31
C VAL A 26 0.50 3.83 -0.61
N VAL A 27 1.51 4.50 -0.04
CA VAL A 27 1.34 5.81 0.60
C VAL A 27 0.90 6.88 -0.40
N THR A 28 1.50 6.90 -1.59
CA THR A 28 1.14 7.82 -2.68
C THR A 28 -0.30 7.58 -3.15
N LEU A 29 -0.76 6.34 -3.24
CA LEU A 29 -2.16 6.03 -3.56
C LEU A 29 -3.15 6.50 -2.48
N ALA A 30 -2.73 6.51 -1.21
CA ALA A 30 -3.55 6.92 -0.07
C ALA A 30 -3.66 8.45 0.05
N PHE A 31 -2.55 9.18 -0.11
CA PHE A 31 -2.48 10.62 0.18
C PHE A 31 -2.11 11.51 -1.01
N GLY A 32 -1.83 10.94 -2.17
CA GLY A 32 -1.42 11.65 -3.39
C GLY A 32 0.08 11.93 -3.49
N THR A 33 0.80 11.93 -2.36
CA THR A 33 2.27 12.07 -2.34
C THR A 33 2.85 11.28 -1.17
N TYR A 34 4.06 10.76 -1.36
CA TYR A 34 4.90 10.26 -0.27
C TYR A 34 5.87 11.37 0.17
N GLN A 35 5.92 11.66 1.47
CA GLN A 35 6.87 12.61 2.04
C GLN A 35 7.97 11.85 2.78
N ASN A 36 9.18 11.84 2.20
CA ASN A 36 10.34 11.29 2.88
C ASN A 36 10.97 12.36 3.78
N ASN A 37 10.41 12.57 4.97
CA ASN A 37 10.93 13.50 5.97
C ASN A 37 10.80 12.92 7.38
N ASP A 38 11.58 13.44 8.34
CA ASP A 38 11.60 12.95 9.72
C ASP A 38 10.36 13.32 10.55
N ARG A 39 9.43 14.10 9.99
CA ARG A 39 8.23 14.61 10.67
C ARG A 39 7.01 13.72 10.45
N THR A 40 6.93 13.05 9.31
CA THR A 40 5.78 12.22 8.95
C THR A 40 6.12 10.75 9.05
N ILE A 41 5.45 10.05 9.96
CA ILE A 41 5.54 8.60 10.09
C ILE A 41 4.34 7.97 9.36
N TYR A 42 4.62 7.08 8.42
CA TYR A 42 3.60 6.28 7.77
C TYR A 42 3.59 4.86 8.32
N THR A 43 2.39 4.34 8.59
CA THR A 43 2.18 2.92 8.89
C THR A 43 1.38 2.31 7.76
N VAL A 44 1.90 1.26 7.13
CA VAL A 44 1.22 0.52 6.07
C VAL A 44 1.00 -0.91 6.53
N THR A 45 -0.25 -1.33 6.55
CA THR A 45 -0.64 -2.73 6.76
C THR A 45 -1.42 -3.23 5.57
N PHE A 46 -1.37 -4.53 5.33
CA PHE A 46 -2.16 -5.16 4.29
C PHE A 46 -2.88 -6.41 4.80
N THR A 47 -4.02 -6.70 4.16
CA THR A 47 -4.75 -7.95 4.33
C THR A 47 -5.21 -8.46 2.96
N ARG A 48 -5.66 -9.72 2.90
CA ARG A 48 -5.96 -10.42 1.64
C ARG A 48 -4.74 -10.42 0.69
N GLY A 49 -3.55 -10.61 1.25
CA GLY A 49 -2.33 -10.86 0.49
C GLY A 49 -2.31 -12.25 -0.17
N GLN A 50 -1.18 -12.62 -0.77
CA GLN A 50 -1.01 -13.94 -1.38
C GLN A 50 -1.00 -15.05 -0.32
N ASN A 51 -1.25 -16.30 -0.72
CA ASN A 51 -1.52 -17.44 0.18
C ASN A 51 -0.52 -17.56 1.34
N GLU A 52 0.77 -17.46 1.08
CA GLU A 52 1.83 -17.59 2.10
C GLU A 52 1.93 -16.38 3.04
N LYS A 53 1.42 -15.22 2.62
CA LYS A 53 1.41 -13.97 3.38
C LYS A 53 0.04 -13.28 3.26
N PRO A 54 -0.99 -13.79 3.96
CA PRO A 54 -2.36 -13.27 3.83
C PRO A 54 -2.53 -11.87 4.45
N GLN A 55 -1.64 -11.48 5.36
CA GLN A 55 -1.61 -10.17 6.02
C GLN A 55 -0.19 -9.83 6.48
N GLY A 56 0.05 -8.54 6.74
CA GLY A 56 1.34 -8.05 7.23
C GLY A 56 1.44 -6.54 7.23
N SER A 57 2.65 -6.04 7.39
CA SER A 57 3.00 -4.62 7.31
C SER A 57 4.13 -4.40 6.30
N LEU A 58 4.22 -3.18 5.78
CA LEU A 58 5.34 -2.73 4.97
C LEU A 58 6.05 -1.59 5.71
N VAL A 59 7.38 -1.60 5.69
CA VAL A 59 8.21 -0.44 6.05
C VAL A 59 8.79 0.22 4.79
N ALA A 60 9.40 1.40 4.93
CA ALA A 60 10.05 2.07 3.80
C ALA A 60 11.07 1.16 3.12
N GLY A 61 11.03 1.11 1.78
CA GLY A 61 11.82 0.17 0.97
C GLY A 61 11.22 -1.24 0.79
N ASP A 62 10.19 -1.63 1.56
CA ASP A 62 9.52 -2.92 1.35
C ASP A 62 8.61 -2.90 0.12
N PHE A 63 8.38 -4.10 -0.42
CA PHE A 63 7.36 -4.34 -1.43
C PHE A 63 6.64 -5.66 -1.20
N VAL A 64 5.45 -5.78 -1.79
CA VAL A 64 4.67 -7.01 -1.79
C VAL A 64 4.04 -7.27 -3.15
N ASN A 65 3.96 -8.54 -3.54
CA ASN A 65 3.18 -8.94 -4.70
C ASN A 65 1.69 -8.75 -4.42
N VAL A 66 1.00 -8.09 -5.34
CA VAL A 66 -0.42 -7.79 -5.21
C VAL A 66 -1.29 -8.85 -5.86
N LYS A 67 -2.55 -8.88 -5.43
CA LYS A 67 -3.63 -9.57 -6.12
C LYS A 67 -4.91 -8.74 -6.07
N HIS A 68 -5.87 -9.08 -6.91
CA HIS A 68 -7.15 -8.38 -6.98
C HIS A 68 -7.85 -8.35 -5.63
N LYS A 69 -8.33 -7.16 -5.24
CA LYS A 69 -8.97 -6.83 -3.96
C LYS A 69 -8.09 -7.05 -2.72
N MET A 70 -6.77 -6.94 -2.87
CA MET A 70 -5.88 -6.79 -1.72
C MET A 70 -6.15 -5.45 -1.04
N ILE A 71 -6.16 -5.44 0.30
CA ILE A 71 -6.54 -4.28 1.10
C ILE A 71 -5.29 -3.74 1.76
N PHE A 72 -5.10 -2.42 1.68
CA PHE A 72 -4.06 -1.70 2.40
C PHE A 72 -4.70 -0.64 3.29
N ASN A 73 -4.24 -0.59 4.54
CA ASN A 73 -4.56 0.50 5.45
C ASN A 73 -3.29 1.32 5.68
N VAL A 74 -3.42 2.63 5.51
CA VAL A 74 -2.33 3.60 5.59
C VAL A 74 -2.71 4.70 6.54
N THR A 75 -1.88 4.94 7.55
CA THR A 75 -1.99 6.09 8.44
C THR A 75 -0.77 6.97 8.28
N ALA A 76 -0.95 8.29 8.36
CA ALA A 76 0.14 9.26 8.44
C ALA A 76 0.01 9.99 9.78
N THR A 77 1.09 10.04 10.54
CA THR A 77 1.17 10.78 11.81
C THR A 77 2.24 11.84 11.67
N ASP A 78 1.89 13.09 11.88
CA ASP A 78 2.86 14.15 12.10
C ASP A 78 3.32 14.13 13.55
N LYS A 79 4.63 14.26 13.78
CA LYS A 79 5.13 14.60 15.11
C LYS A 79 4.77 16.06 15.36
N SER A 80 3.77 16.29 16.21
CA SER A 80 3.35 17.61 16.71
C SER A 80 4.45 18.28 17.53
#